data_AF-A0A9Q3CPV6-F1
#
_entry.id   AF-A0A9Q3CPV6-F1
#
_cell.length_a   1.000
_cell.length_b   1.000
_cell.length_c   1.000
_cell.angle_alpha   90.00
_cell.angle_beta   90.00
_cell.angle_gamma   90.00
#
_symmetry.space_group_name_H-M   'P 1'
#
loop_
_entity.id
_entity.type
_entity.pdbx_description
1 polymer ?
#
loop_
_entity_poly.entity_id
_entity_poly.type
_entity_poly.pdbx_seq_one_letter_code
_entity_poly.pdbx_strand_id
1 'polypeptide(L)'
;MSISGEFAFSIEVDWINAQGKSTWLASIGPIMLICLNIPPSERLNPENVYVAAIIPGTKDPIYLQLNYLLRPLIKEVKELWQGYHLTPTSTGPSGVFICVSILTTIVHVVAMHKLTGFISHSGSHFCNLSTIHKAQIEEIGPQCHYMHSYQDHKSTIAKWLQATPRQQQAIFSEYGVQYSILEDILYWGETRMVNLDIMHNLILGILKDHGAFKL
;
A
#
# COMPACT_ATOMS: atom_id res chain seq x y z
N MET A 1 24.91 3.20 0.82
CA MET A 1 25.54 2.87 2.11
C MET A 1 24.41 2.81 3.13
N SER A 2 24.05 1.62 3.62
CA SER A 2 23.10 1.49 4.73
C SER A 2 23.83 1.88 6.00
N ILE A 3 23.30 2.86 6.73
CA ILE A 3 23.77 3.22 8.06
C ILE A 3 23.35 2.06 8.98
N SER A 4 24.28 1.58 9.80
CA SER A 4 24.01 0.48 10.74
C SER A 4 22.81 0.83 11.61
N GLY A 5 21.81 -0.06 11.66
CA GLY A 5 20.60 0.11 12.47
C GLY A 5 19.39 0.71 11.73
N GLU A 6 19.53 1.16 10.49
CA GLU A 6 18.39 1.68 9.71
C GLU A 6 17.81 0.63 8.76
N PHE A 7 16.57 0.23 9.00
CA PHE A 7 15.85 -0.75 8.18
C PHE A 7 14.70 -0.09 7.43
N ALA A 8 14.67 -0.35 6.12
CA ALA A 8 13.63 0.10 5.21
C ALA A 8 12.82 -1.11 4.74
N PHE A 9 11.50 -1.00 4.78
CA PHE A 9 10.60 -2.04 4.31
C PHE A 9 9.66 -1.50 3.22
N SER A 10 9.22 -2.36 2.31
CA SER A 10 7.94 -2.15 1.60
C SER A 10 6.83 -2.91 2.30
N ILE A 11 5.60 -2.39 2.18
CA ILE A 11 4.39 -3.11 2.60
C ILE A 11 3.66 -3.66 1.38
N GLU A 12 3.30 -4.93 1.44
CA GLU A 12 2.59 -5.63 0.38
C GLU A 12 1.33 -6.26 0.95
N VAL A 13 0.24 -6.16 0.18
CA VAL A 13 -1.04 -6.79 0.50
C VAL A 13 -1.58 -7.40 -0.78
N ASP A 14 -1.93 -8.67 -0.72
CA ASP A 14 -2.58 -9.39 -1.81
C ASP A 14 -3.76 -10.20 -1.28
N TRP A 15 -4.69 -10.61 -2.13
CA TRP A 15 -5.81 -11.47 -1.76
C TRP A 15 -5.80 -12.74 -2.60
N ILE A 16 -5.54 -13.86 -1.94
CA ILE A 16 -5.40 -15.16 -2.59
C ILE A 16 -6.61 -16.01 -2.24
N ASN A 17 -7.14 -16.73 -3.22
CA ASN A 17 -8.15 -17.75 -2.96
C ASN A 17 -7.52 -18.95 -2.25
N ALA A 18 -7.87 -19.14 -0.98
CA ALA A 18 -7.34 -20.18 -0.11
C ALA A 18 -7.72 -21.61 -0.53
N GLN A 19 -8.78 -21.76 -1.34
CA GLN A 19 -9.30 -23.05 -1.80
C GLN A 19 -9.01 -23.34 -3.27
N GLY A 20 -8.26 -22.48 -3.97
CA GLY A 20 -7.94 -22.64 -5.38
C GLY A 20 -9.06 -22.26 -6.35
N LYS A 21 -8.89 -22.58 -7.65
CA LYS A 21 -9.63 -21.96 -8.77
C LYS A 21 -11.15 -22.21 -8.82
N SER A 22 -11.69 -23.16 -8.05
CA SER A 22 -13.07 -23.64 -8.25
C SER A 22 -14.14 -22.83 -7.51
N THR A 23 -13.79 -22.13 -6.42
CA THR A 23 -14.79 -21.44 -5.58
C THR A 23 -14.14 -20.34 -4.72
N TRP A 24 -14.58 -19.09 -4.86
CA TRP A 24 -14.20 -17.96 -3.97
C TRP A 24 -14.93 -18.03 -2.62
N LEU A 25 -14.78 -19.14 -1.90
CA LEU A 25 -15.42 -19.34 -0.60
C LEU A 25 -14.55 -18.85 0.56
N ALA A 26 -13.23 -18.77 0.38
CA ALA A 26 -12.30 -18.24 1.36
C ALA A 26 -11.14 -17.52 0.67
N SER A 27 -11.00 -16.23 0.94
CA SER A 27 -9.85 -15.41 0.60
C SER A 27 -8.96 -15.26 1.83
N ILE A 28 -7.64 -15.31 1.60
CA ILE A 28 -6.64 -14.97 2.59
C ILE A 28 -5.86 -13.78 2.07
N GLY A 29 -5.78 -12.72 2.88
CA GLY A 29 -5.01 -11.55 2.56
C GLY A 29 -3.80 -11.37 3.47
N PRO A 30 -2.60 -11.83 3.10
CA PRO A 30 -1.41 -11.56 3.91
C PRO A 30 -1.04 -10.07 3.81
N ILE A 31 -0.68 -9.47 4.94
CA ILE A 31 0.04 -8.20 5.00
C ILE A 31 1.50 -8.56 5.23
N MET A 32 2.34 -8.29 4.24
CA MET A 32 3.76 -8.63 4.25
C MET A 32 4.61 -7.37 4.29
N LEU A 33 5.76 -7.48 4.96
CA LEU A 33 6.83 -6.50 4.90
C LEU A 33 8.07 -7.12 4.25
N ILE A 34 8.61 -6.44 3.26
CA ILE A 34 9.81 -6.86 2.53
C ILE A 34 10.96 -5.93 2.87
N CYS A 35 12.05 -6.47 3.40
CA CYS A 35 13.22 -5.67 3.78
C CYS A 35 13.97 -5.20 2.53
N LEU A 36 13.96 -3.89 2.29
CA LEU A 36 14.60 -3.25 1.13
C LEU A 36 16.13 -3.16 1.25
N ASN A 37 16.68 -3.37 2.46
CA ASN A 37 18.12 -3.46 2.70
C ASN A 37 18.73 -4.75 2.14
N ILE A 38 17.92 -5.78 1.89
CA ILE A 38 18.35 -7.05 1.29
C ILE A 38 18.52 -6.87 -0.24
N PRO A 39 19.50 -7.51 -0.89
CA PRO A 39 19.65 -7.49 -2.34
C PRO A 39 18.34 -7.88 -3.07
N PRO A 40 17.95 -7.20 -4.17
CA PRO A 40 16.67 -7.44 -4.83
C PRO A 40 16.38 -8.90 -5.18
N SER A 41 17.40 -9.69 -5.52
CA SER A 41 17.30 -11.11 -5.86
C SER A 41 16.93 -12.02 -4.68
N GLU A 42 17.07 -11.55 -3.44
CA GLU A 42 16.89 -12.35 -2.23
C GLU A 42 15.67 -11.89 -1.40
N ARG A 43 15.13 -10.70 -1.68
CA ARG A 43 14.05 -10.07 -0.91
C ARG A 43 12.80 -10.93 -0.76
N LEU A 44 12.44 -11.65 -1.80
CA LEU A 44 11.22 -12.47 -1.88
C LEU A 44 11.46 -13.93 -1.51
N ASN A 45 12.66 -14.30 -1.05
CA ASN A 45 12.86 -15.63 -0.49
C ASN A 45 11.99 -15.77 0.78
N PRO A 46 11.34 -16.92 1.02
CA PRO A 46 10.43 -17.09 2.15
C PRO A 46 11.02 -16.73 3.51
N GLU A 47 12.32 -16.93 3.72
CA GLU A 47 13.04 -16.58 4.95
C GLU A 47 13.22 -15.06 5.17
N ASN A 48 13.07 -14.25 4.12
CA ASN A 48 13.27 -12.80 4.13
C ASN A 48 11.96 -12.00 4.11
N VAL A 49 10.81 -12.68 4.06
CA VAL A 49 9.48 -12.08 4.05
C VAL A 49 8.92 -12.08 5.47
N TYR A 50 8.60 -10.90 6.00
CA TYR A 50 7.94 -10.77 7.30
C TYR A 50 6.43 -10.70 7.11
N VAL A 51 5.68 -11.68 7.60
CA VAL A 51 4.21 -11.67 7.57
C VAL A 51 3.69 -10.97 8.82
N ALA A 52 3.27 -9.72 8.68
CA ALA A 52 2.77 -8.90 9.79
C ALA A 52 1.36 -9.30 10.23
N ALA A 53 0.51 -9.72 9.28
CA ALA A 53 -0.83 -10.19 9.57
C ALA A 53 -1.37 -11.08 8.45
N ILE A 54 -2.39 -11.88 8.79
CA ILE A 54 -3.18 -12.65 7.85
C ILE A 54 -4.64 -12.23 8.02
N ILE A 55 -5.26 -11.73 6.96
CA ILE A 55 -6.66 -11.31 6.97
C ILE A 55 -7.52 -12.47 6.47
N PRO A 56 -8.29 -13.15 7.35
CA PRO A 56 -9.24 -14.16 6.91
C PRO A 56 -10.53 -13.49 6.42
N GLY A 57 -11.11 -13.98 5.33
CA GLY A 57 -12.44 -13.53 4.92
C GLY A 57 -12.96 -14.24 3.69
N THR A 58 -14.28 -14.33 3.52
CA THR A 58 -14.87 -14.83 2.26
C THR A 58 -14.76 -13.79 1.14
N LYS A 59 -14.48 -12.52 1.48
CA LYS A 59 -14.34 -11.37 0.59
C LYS A 59 -13.26 -10.44 1.11
N ASP A 60 -12.68 -9.65 0.21
CA ASP A 60 -11.73 -8.61 0.58
C ASP A 60 -12.36 -7.60 1.56
N PRO A 61 -11.58 -7.08 2.52
CA PRO A 61 -12.06 -6.06 3.44
C PRO A 61 -12.46 -4.79 2.67
N ILE A 62 -13.51 -4.15 3.18
CA ILE A 62 -13.91 -2.81 2.76
C ILE A 62 -12.81 -1.83 3.19
N TYR A 63 -12.56 -0.77 2.41
CA TYR A 63 -11.50 0.22 2.64
C TYR A 63 -11.23 0.56 4.12
N LEU A 64 -12.25 0.95 4.88
CA LEU A 64 -12.10 1.34 6.29
C LEU A 64 -11.75 0.17 7.22
N GLN A 65 -12.13 -1.07 6.87
CA GLN A 65 -11.76 -2.26 7.66
C GLN A 65 -10.25 -2.51 7.62
N LEU A 66 -9.60 -2.26 6.49
CA LEU A 66 -8.15 -2.41 6.35
C LEU A 66 -7.39 -1.46 7.29
N ASN A 67 -7.89 -0.24 7.49
CA ASN A 67 -7.32 0.71 8.45
C ASN A 67 -7.30 0.13 9.87
N TYR A 68 -8.37 -0.53 10.32
CA TYR A 68 -8.40 -1.15 11.65
C TYR A 68 -7.40 -2.31 11.77
N LEU A 69 -7.25 -3.10 10.72
CA LEU A 69 -6.34 -4.26 10.69
C LEU A 69 -4.86 -3.84 10.68
N LEU A 70 -4.53 -2.74 10.01
CA LEU A 70 -3.18 -2.19 9.95
C LEU A 70 -2.78 -1.40 11.20
N ARG A 71 -3.72 -1.04 12.07
CA ARG A 71 -3.47 -0.18 13.24
C ARG A 71 -2.35 -0.65 14.17
N PRO A 72 -2.24 -1.95 14.53
CA PRO A 72 -1.13 -2.42 15.35
C PRO A 72 0.23 -2.21 14.64
N LEU A 73 0.31 -2.60 13.37
CA LEU A 73 1.53 -2.46 12.58
C LEU A 73 1.96 -1.00 12.43
N ILE A 74 1.04 -0.10 12.09
CA ILE A 74 1.35 1.33 11.94
C ILE A 74 1.78 1.96 13.27
N LYS A 75 1.20 1.50 14.39
CA LYS A 75 1.66 1.94 15.71
C LYS A 75 3.12 1.54 15.96
N GLU A 76 3.48 0.28 15.70
CA GLU A 76 4.86 -0.21 15.87
C GLU A 76 5.84 0.52 14.94
N VAL A 77 5.46 0.76 13.68
CA VAL A 77 6.28 1.52 12.73
C VAL A 77 6.54 2.95 13.24
N LYS A 78 5.55 3.61 13.84
CA LYS A 78 5.72 4.95 14.40
C LYS A 78 6.65 4.97 15.61
N GLU A 79 6.60 3.94 16.46
CA GLU A 79 7.52 3.77 17.59
C GLU A 79 8.94 3.50 17.10
N LEU A 80 9.11 2.55 16.18
CA LEU A 80 10.40 2.19 15.60
C LEU A 80 11.01 3.31 14.74
N TRP A 81 10.20 4.22 14.19
CA TRP A 81 10.70 5.40 13.48
C TRP A 81 11.41 6.39 14.42
N GLN A 82 10.98 6.51 15.69
CA GLN A 82 11.69 7.31 16.69
C GLN A 82 12.99 6.66 17.14
N GLY A 83 13.14 5.38 16.83
CA GLY A 83 14.28 4.54 17.17
C GLY A 83 14.06 3.74 18.45
N TYR A 84 14.61 2.53 18.45
CA TYR A 84 14.43 1.54 19.51
C TYR A 84 15.76 0.87 19.84
N HIS A 85 16.07 0.76 21.13
CA HIS A 85 17.30 0.12 21.58
C HIS A 85 17.06 -1.37 21.84
N LEU A 86 17.48 -2.21 20.89
CA LEU A 86 17.43 -3.66 21.02
C LEU A 86 18.57 -4.15 21.91
N THR A 87 18.26 -4.70 23.08
CA THR A 87 19.25 -5.30 23.99
C THR A 87 18.67 -6.51 24.72
N PRO A 88 19.45 -7.60 24.89
CA PRO A 88 20.79 -7.83 24.33
C PRO A 88 20.72 -8.32 22.86
N THR A 89 21.86 -8.28 22.16
CA THR A 89 21.99 -8.80 20.79
C THR A 89 23.14 -9.80 20.71
N SER A 90 23.24 -10.56 19.61
CA SER A 90 24.37 -11.47 19.38
C SER A 90 25.72 -10.74 19.32
N THR A 91 25.73 -9.46 18.99
CA THR A 91 26.93 -8.61 18.94
C THR A 91 27.38 -8.10 20.32
N GLY A 92 26.56 -8.24 21.36
CA GLY A 92 26.95 -7.92 22.74
C GLY A 92 25.80 -7.43 23.64
N PRO A 93 26.06 -7.30 24.95
CA PRO A 93 25.07 -6.89 25.94
C PRO A 93 24.63 -5.43 25.77
N SER A 94 25.49 -4.59 25.18
CA SER A 94 25.18 -3.20 24.86
C SER A 94 24.08 -3.05 23.83
N GLY A 95 23.72 -4.11 23.09
CA GLY A 95 22.64 -4.05 22.12
C GLY A 95 22.97 -3.21 20.88
N VAL A 96 21.92 -2.87 20.13
CA VAL A 96 21.99 -2.02 18.94
C VAL A 96 20.77 -1.09 18.93
N PHE A 97 20.99 0.18 18.58
CA PHE A 97 19.91 1.11 18.31
C PHE A 97 19.44 0.93 16.85
N ILE A 98 18.14 0.78 16.66
CA ILE A 98 17.54 0.57 15.34
C ILE A 98 16.45 1.59 15.05
N CYS A 99 16.26 1.91 13.78
CA CYS A 99 15.12 2.66 13.25
C CYS A 99 14.48 1.86 12.11
N VAL A 100 13.15 1.88 12.04
CA VAL A 100 12.41 1.20 10.96
C VAL A 100 11.54 2.20 10.19
N SER A 101 11.51 2.07 8.88
CA SER A 101 10.66 2.86 7.98
C SER A 101 9.97 2.02 6.91
N ILE A 102 8.77 2.43 6.50
CA ILE A 102 8.09 1.88 5.31
C ILE A 102 8.32 2.87 4.17
N LEU A 103 9.09 2.50 3.15
CA LEU A 103 9.42 3.43 2.04
C LEU A 103 8.42 3.41 0.91
N THR A 104 7.68 2.32 0.73
CA THR A 104 6.71 2.20 -0.36
C THR A 104 5.73 1.06 -0.12
N THR A 105 4.59 1.12 -0.79
CA THR A 105 3.77 -0.07 -1.06
C THR A 105 4.20 -0.69 -2.39
N ILE A 106 4.19 -2.03 -2.50
CA ILE A 106 4.34 -2.73 -3.79
C ILE A 106 3.14 -3.66 -3.91
N VAL A 107 2.16 -3.27 -4.70
CA VAL A 107 0.86 -3.96 -4.73
C VAL A 107 0.20 -3.85 -6.10
N HIS A 108 -0.71 -4.78 -6.38
CA HIS A 108 -1.58 -4.67 -7.54
C HIS A 108 -2.58 -3.50 -7.38
N VAL A 109 -3.16 -3.01 -8.48
CA VAL A 109 -3.95 -1.76 -8.49
C VAL A 109 -5.11 -1.78 -7.46
N VAL A 110 -5.82 -2.90 -7.31
CA VAL A 110 -6.95 -3.01 -6.38
C VAL A 110 -6.50 -2.87 -4.91
N ALA A 111 -5.45 -3.60 -4.51
CA ALA A 111 -4.86 -3.46 -3.17
C ALA A 111 -4.29 -2.06 -2.93
N MET A 112 -3.65 -1.47 -3.95
CA MET A 112 -3.12 -0.10 -3.89
C MET A 112 -4.19 0.91 -3.47
N HIS A 113 -5.33 0.93 -4.16
CA HIS A 113 -6.44 1.83 -3.85
C HIS A 113 -6.95 1.65 -2.42
N LYS A 114 -7.13 0.40 -1.98
CA LYS A 114 -7.58 0.10 -0.62
C LYS A 114 -6.61 0.56 0.44
N LEU A 115 -5.33 0.29 0.23
CA LEU A 115 -4.27 0.58 1.17
C LEU A 115 -3.98 2.09 1.27
N THR A 116 -4.17 2.85 0.19
CA THR A 116 -3.89 4.29 0.14
C THR A 116 -5.12 5.17 0.24
N GLY A 117 -6.32 4.59 0.34
CA GLY A 117 -7.56 5.36 0.46
C GLY A 117 -8.01 6.02 -0.85
N PHE A 118 -7.57 5.52 -2.00
CA PHE A 118 -8.04 5.99 -3.31
C PHE A 118 -9.27 5.20 -3.75
N ILE A 119 -10.11 5.81 -4.57
CA ILE A 119 -11.24 5.14 -5.20
C ILE A 119 -10.77 4.06 -6.16
N SER A 120 -11.56 3.00 -6.33
CA SER A 120 -11.21 1.89 -7.21
C SER A 120 -11.03 2.32 -8.67
N HIS A 121 -10.33 1.49 -9.43
CA HIS A 121 -10.13 1.63 -10.88
C HIS A 121 -11.41 1.89 -11.70
N SER A 122 -12.58 1.51 -11.18
CA SER A 122 -13.88 1.75 -11.82
C SER A 122 -14.46 3.16 -11.59
N GLY A 123 -13.93 3.90 -10.60
CA GLY A 123 -14.39 5.22 -10.19
C GLY A 123 -13.98 6.36 -11.12
N SER A 124 -14.49 7.55 -10.82
CA SER A 124 -14.25 8.76 -11.63
C SER A 124 -12.79 9.23 -11.61
N HIS A 125 -12.12 9.13 -10.45
CA HIS A 125 -10.71 9.50 -10.26
C HIS A 125 -9.88 8.24 -9.98
N PHE A 126 -9.73 7.42 -11.01
CA PHE A 126 -9.23 6.04 -10.89
C PHE A 126 -7.71 5.92 -10.70
N CYS A 127 -6.95 7.02 -10.78
CA CYS A 127 -5.49 7.00 -10.75
C CYS A 127 -4.94 7.51 -9.41
N ASN A 128 -4.00 6.77 -8.82
CA ASN A 128 -3.28 7.20 -7.61
C ASN A 128 -2.26 8.32 -7.87
N LEU A 129 -1.79 8.43 -9.12
CA LEU A 129 -0.70 9.34 -9.49
C LEU A 129 -1.22 10.66 -10.04
N SER A 130 -2.38 10.64 -10.71
CA SER A 130 -2.98 11.81 -11.34
C SER A 130 -4.45 11.99 -10.97
N THR A 131 -4.92 13.23 -11.04
CA THR A 131 -6.31 13.64 -10.84
C THR A 131 -7.15 13.51 -12.11
N ILE A 132 -6.69 12.75 -13.11
CA ILE A 132 -7.41 12.58 -14.37
C ILE A 132 -8.80 11.98 -14.11
N HIS A 133 -9.81 12.58 -14.75
CA HIS A 133 -11.16 12.07 -14.68
C HIS A 133 -11.37 10.97 -15.73
N LYS A 134 -12.15 9.94 -15.40
CA LYS A 134 -12.45 8.80 -16.29
C LYS A 134 -13.01 9.21 -17.66
N ALA A 135 -13.74 10.32 -17.72
CA ALA A 135 -14.23 10.88 -18.99
C ALA A 135 -13.11 11.32 -19.95
N GLN A 136 -11.90 11.51 -19.43
CA GLN A 136 -10.70 11.96 -20.15
C GLN A 136 -9.68 10.82 -20.29
N ILE A 137 -10.08 9.56 -20.13
CA ILE A 137 -9.16 8.41 -20.14
C ILE A 137 -8.33 8.28 -21.43
N GLU A 138 -8.85 8.79 -22.55
CA GLU A 138 -8.18 8.80 -23.86
C GLU A 138 -7.16 9.95 -24.00
N GLU A 139 -7.11 10.88 -23.05
CA GLU A 139 -6.11 11.96 -23.07
C GLU A 139 -4.75 11.39 -22.66
N ILE A 140 -3.96 10.98 -23.65
CA ILE A 140 -2.60 10.43 -23.48
C ILE A 140 -1.58 11.50 -23.86
N GLY A 141 -0.69 11.89 -22.94
CA GLY A 141 0.40 12.83 -23.23
C GLY A 141 0.73 13.80 -22.09
N PRO A 142 1.46 14.89 -22.35
CA PRO A 142 1.84 15.89 -21.35
C PRO A 142 0.65 16.63 -20.68
N GLN A 143 -0.57 16.37 -21.08
CA GLN A 143 -1.79 16.85 -20.43
C GLN A 143 -2.24 15.93 -19.28
N CYS A 144 -1.71 14.70 -19.17
CA CYS A 144 -1.89 13.81 -18.02
C CYS A 144 -1.18 14.30 -16.74
N HIS A 145 -0.52 15.47 -16.77
CA HIS A 145 0.34 15.99 -15.70
C HIS A 145 -0.40 16.59 -14.51
N TYR A 146 -1.73 16.45 -14.39
CA TYR A 146 -2.40 16.82 -13.14
C TYR A 146 -2.06 15.77 -12.06
N MET A 147 -0.81 15.74 -11.64
CA MET A 147 -0.37 14.88 -10.54
C MET A 147 -1.08 15.32 -9.27
N HIS A 148 -1.41 14.36 -8.41
CA HIS A 148 -1.91 14.69 -7.09
C HIS A 148 -0.86 15.53 -6.34
N SER A 149 -1.19 16.79 -6.08
CA SER A 149 -0.39 17.62 -5.19
C SER A 149 -0.47 17.04 -3.79
N TYR A 150 0.68 16.88 -3.13
CA TYR A 150 0.73 16.45 -1.74
C TYR A 150 -0.10 17.37 -0.83
N GLN A 151 -0.08 18.68 -1.10
CA GLN A 151 -0.83 19.67 -0.33
C GLN A 151 -2.34 19.50 -0.53
N ASP A 152 -2.79 19.31 -1.78
CA ASP A 152 -4.21 19.15 -2.09
C ASP A 152 -4.75 17.84 -1.52
N HIS A 153 -3.96 16.77 -1.60
CA HIS A 153 -4.25 15.48 -0.99
C HIS A 153 -4.44 15.62 0.52
N LYS A 154 -3.45 16.16 1.25
CA LYS A 154 -3.56 16.36 2.71
C LYS A 154 -4.71 17.30 3.08
N SER A 155 -5.00 18.32 2.28
CA SER A 155 -6.15 19.21 2.51
C SER A 155 -7.49 18.47 2.39
N THR A 156 -7.60 17.56 1.41
CA THR A 156 -8.79 16.73 1.18
C THR A 156 -8.97 15.73 2.32
N ILE A 157 -7.89 15.08 2.76
CA ILE A 157 -7.91 14.18 3.91
C ILE A 157 -8.32 14.91 5.19
N ALA A 158 -7.80 16.12 5.44
CA ALA A 158 -8.19 16.92 6.60
C ALA A 158 -9.68 17.26 6.58
N LYS A 159 -10.24 17.64 5.42
CA LYS A 159 -11.68 17.85 5.24
C LYS A 159 -12.46 16.57 5.51
N TRP A 160 -11.99 15.43 5.01
CA TRP A 160 -12.64 14.12 5.19
C TRP A 160 -12.67 13.71 6.67
N LEU A 161 -11.58 13.92 7.42
CA LEU A 161 -11.48 13.58 8.84
C LEU A 161 -12.41 14.43 9.72
N GLN A 162 -12.69 15.68 9.33
CA GLN A 162 -13.60 16.58 10.05
C GLN A 162 -15.07 16.44 9.60
N ALA A 163 -15.32 15.69 8.53
CA ALA A 163 -16.64 15.54 7.93
C ALA A 163 -17.50 14.48 8.63
N THR A 164 -18.81 14.68 8.58
CA THR A 164 -19.79 13.63 8.94
C THR A 164 -19.75 12.47 7.95
N PRO A 165 -20.24 11.26 8.30
CA PRO A 165 -20.22 10.11 7.38
C PRO A 165 -20.86 10.37 6.01
N ARG A 166 -21.92 11.19 5.96
CA ARG A 166 -22.56 11.58 4.70
C ARG A 166 -21.67 12.50 3.86
N GLN A 167 -20.99 13.46 4.50
CA GLN A 167 -20.04 14.35 3.84
C GLN A 167 -18.79 13.60 3.40
N GLN A 168 -18.30 12.64 4.19
CA GLN A 168 -17.19 11.77 3.83
C GLN A 168 -17.45 11.01 2.52
N GLN A 169 -18.65 10.46 2.36
CA GLN A 169 -19.06 9.81 1.11
C GLN A 169 -19.09 10.79 -0.06
N ALA A 170 -19.59 12.01 0.14
CA ALA A 170 -19.61 13.05 -0.89
C ALA A 170 -18.18 13.44 -1.30
N ILE A 171 -17.28 13.69 -0.34
CA ILE A 171 -15.87 14.00 -0.58
C ILE A 171 -15.19 12.85 -1.31
N PHE A 172 -15.39 11.61 -0.88
CA PHE A 172 -14.80 10.45 -1.54
C PHE A 172 -15.30 10.28 -2.98
N SER A 173 -16.59 10.56 -3.23
CA SER A 173 -17.16 10.54 -4.58
C SER A 173 -16.64 11.67 -5.47
N GLU A 174 -16.41 12.86 -4.90
CA GLU A 174 -15.97 14.05 -5.63
C GLU A 174 -14.47 13.98 -5.94
N TYR A 175 -13.63 13.71 -4.94
CA TYR A 175 -12.17 13.77 -5.06
C TYR A 175 -11.52 12.39 -5.29
N GLY A 176 -12.25 11.30 -5.07
CA GLY A 176 -11.71 9.94 -5.19
C GLY A 176 -10.74 9.54 -4.08
N VAL A 177 -10.70 10.29 -2.97
CA VAL A 177 -9.74 10.11 -1.88
C VAL A 177 -10.45 10.11 -0.52
N GLN A 178 -10.04 9.22 0.37
CA GLN A 178 -10.47 9.10 1.76
C GLN A 178 -9.28 8.72 2.66
N TYR A 179 -9.48 8.81 3.97
CA TYR A 179 -8.43 8.47 4.94
C TYR A 179 -7.94 7.02 4.82
N SER A 180 -6.63 6.87 4.69
CA SER A 180 -5.89 5.64 4.97
C SER A 180 -5.13 5.80 6.29
N ILE A 181 -4.97 4.72 7.04
CA ILE A 181 -4.12 4.74 8.23
C ILE A 181 -2.64 5.00 7.94
N LEU A 182 -2.20 4.85 6.68
CA LEU A 182 -0.84 5.23 6.28
C LEU A 182 -0.59 6.74 6.45
N GLU A 183 -1.64 7.56 6.43
CA GLU A 183 -1.59 9.01 6.69
C GLU A 183 -1.04 9.34 8.09
N ASP A 184 -1.11 8.39 9.03
CA ASP A 184 -0.62 8.56 10.40
C ASP A 184 0.92 8.48 10.50
N ILE A 185 1.59 8.02 9.45
CA ILE A 185 3.06 7.96 9.35
C ILE A 185 3.56 9.34 8.88
N LEU A 186 4.37 9.99 9.71
CA LEU A 186 4.75 11.40 9.53
C LEU A 186 5.39 11.71 8.16
N TYR A 187 6.25 10.82 7.66
CA TYR A 187 6.98 11.02 6.41
C TYR A 187 6.24 10.47 5.18
N TRP A 188 5.07 9.85 5.37
CA TRP A 188 4.40 9.12 4.32
C TRP A 188 3.66 10.04 3.34
N GLY A 189 3.82 9.74 2.06
CA GLY A 189 3.15 10.42 0.95
C GLY A 189 2.45 9.44 0.02
N GLU A 190 1.14 9.32 0.14
CA GLU A 190 0.28 8.38 -0.57
C GLU A 190 0.36 8.51 -2.10
N THR A 191 0.71 9.69 -2.60
CA THR A 191 0.81 10.00 -4.03
C THR A 191 2.16 9.62 -4.64
N ARG A 192 3.17 9.31 -3.81
CA ARG A 192 4.56 9.07 -4.25
C ARG A 192 5.17 7.76 -3.74
N MET A 193 4.71 7.26 -2.60
CA MET A 193 5.23 6.06 -1.94
C MET A 193 4.41 4.81 -2.30
N VAL A 194 4.02 4.73 -3.58
CA VAL A 194 3.26 3.62 -4.16
C VAL A 194 3.97 3.12 -5.40
N ASN A 195 4.12 1.80 -5.49
CA ASN A 195 4.68 1.12 -6.65
C ASN A 195 3.71 0.04 -7.12
N LEU A 196 3.48 0.00 -8.43
CA LEU A 196 2.63 -1.01 -9.05
C LEU A 196 3.41 -2.32 -9.18
N ASP A 197 2.80 -3.40 -8.72
CA ASP A 197 3.34 -4.73 -8.95
C ASP A 197 3.29 -5.08 -10.45
N ILE A 198 4.45 -5.39 -11.02
CA ILE A 198 4.63 -5.77 -12.42
C ILE A 198 3.98 -7.12 -12.69
N MET A 199 4.06 -8.07 -11.77
CA MET A 199 3.56 -9.42 -11.99
C MET A 199 2.05 -9.41 -12.21
N HIS A 200 1.29 -8.84 -11.28
CA HIS A 200 -0.17 -8.84 -11.40
C HIS A 200 -0.69 -7.86 -12.45
N ASN A 201 -0.10 -6.68 -12.60
CA ASN A 201 -0.64 -5.68 -13.50
C ASN A 201 -0.16 -5.85 -14.95
N LEU A 202 1.14 -6.07 -15.17
CA LEU A 202 1.71 -6.17 -16.50
C LEU A 202 1.68 -7.61 -17.03
N ILE A 203 2.19 -8.58 -16.27
CA ILE A 203 2.35 -9.96 -16.76
C ILE A 203 1.01 -10.70 -16.79
N LEU A 204 0.32 -10.74 -15.65
CA LEU A 204 -0.94 -11.48 -15.52
C LEU A 204 -2.17 -10.67 -15.96
N GLY A 205 -2.06 -9.34 -16.03
CA GLY A 205 -3.08 -8.45 -16.55
C GLY A 205 -2.92 -8.24 -18.05
N ILE A 206 -2.04 -7.33 -18.44
CA ILE A 206 -1.91 -6.87 -19.84
C ILE A 206 -1.40 -7.99 -20.77
N LEU A 207 -0.26 -8.61 -20.44
CA LEU A 207 0.38 -9.58 -21.34
C LEU A 207 -0.46 -10.86 -21.53
N LYS A 208 -1.23 -11.27 -20.53
CA LYS A 208 -2.14 -12.40 -20.65
C LYS A 208 -3.22 -12.19 -21.72
N ASP A 209 -3.71 -10.96 -21.86
CA ASP A 209 -4.81 -10.63 -22.76
C ASP A 209 -4.33 -10.15 -24.15
N HIS A 210 -3.08 -9.70 -24.24
CA HIS A 210 -2.48 -9.16 -25.48
C HIS A 210 -1.30 -9.96 -26.04
N GLY A 211 -0.82 -10.97 -25.32
CA GLY A 211 0.22 -11.89 -25.77
C GLY A 211 -0.32 -12.94 -26.73
N ALA A 212 0.39 -13.17 -27.84
CA ALA A 212 0.06 -14.23 -28.80
C ALA A 212 0.12 -15.65 -28.17
N PHE A 213 0.90 -15.80 -27.11
CA PHE A 213 1.00 -17.01 -26.30
C PHE A 213 0.58 -16.68 -24.87
N LYS A 214 -0.43 -17.39 -24.35
CA LYS A 214 -0.84 -17.28 -22.95
C LYS A 214 0.26 -17.92 -22.08
N LEU A 215 0.83 -17.14 -21.17
CA LEU A 215 1.71 -17.61 -20.10
C LEU A 215 0.96 -18.53 -19.13
#